data_AF-A0A7R9LZA1-F1
#
_entry.id   AF-A0A7R9LZA1-F1
#
_cell.length_a   1.000
_cell.length_b   1.000
_cell.length_c   1.000
_cell.angle_alpha   90.00
_cell.angle_beta   90.00
_cell.angle_gamma   90.00
#
_symmetry.space_group_name_H-M   'P 1'
#
loop_
_entity.id
_entity.type
_entity.pdbx_description
1 polymer ?
#
loop_
_entity_poly.entity_id
_entity_poly.type
_entity_poly.pdbx_seq_one_letter_code
_entity_poly.pdbx_strand_id
1 'polypeptide(L)'
;MSKRLPFLRSCLEECDPPIKTEVKGVIPVWLKGTLLRNGPGLQEVGTDKYNHMFDGLALMHRFHINNGEVSYQNKFLRSDAYLRNLKAQRIVVSEFGTTAYPDPCQTIWRRFMSHFWTSPEMTDNDSVNIYPVGDQLYAATETKFIRRIDGNTLATHEKVDLSKYLTVNTATAHPHVHTDGSVYNMGSSFGPKGKYHLIRIPNEDNAFENSSIVCSIPMDRPFHPSYYHSFSISSNYYIFIEQPLVLSVPTIAMTPITGKPFAECLVWKPELMTRFHIIERTSGKLINTKYMAQSFAFFHTINAFEDNNQLVVDICCYPDGQIISTLNIQNMTDMYENHKKFDTKSEVRRFVLPLVHQMTDVKADTNLVNLEYTKASASLKADKSVQLNYEPLTPSGPWMGELPRINYKFNGHKYRYFYSLMQTEDYKTKLLKFDTKTKESVVWSEDNTFPSEPVFIENPDINYSDENNEDEGVILSSVLSESDETKGFLLILNAKTMQELGRAQLVIKRNGKISLNN
;
A
#
# COMPACT_ATOMS: atom_id res chain seq x y z
N MET A 1 3.49 -6.09 -31.77
CA MET A 1 4.00 -6.00 -30.39
C MET A 1 2.80 -6.15 -29.48
N SER A 2 2.83 -7.07 -28.51
CA SER A 2 1.75 -7.14 -27.50
C SER A 2 1.70 -5.79 -26.76
N LYS A 3 0.50 -5.28 -26.52
CA LYS A 3 0.29 -4.02 -25.80
C LYS A 3 0.39 -4.36 -24.32
N ARG A 4 1.60 -4.28 -23.75
CA ARG A 4 1.75 -4.42 -22.30
C ARG A 4 1.04 -3.27 -21.59
N LEU A 5 0.29 -3.62 -20.54
CA LEU A 5 -0.23 -2.66 -19.56
C LEU A 5 0.88 -1.68 -19.15
N PRO A 6 0.66 -0.35 -19.17
CA PRO A 6 1.73 0.60 -18.91
C PRO A 6 2.48 0.40 -17.58
N PHE A 7 1.79 -0.03 -16.52
CA PHE A 7 2.41 -0.31 -15.22
C PHE A 7 3.27 -1.59 -15.17
N LEU A 8 3.18 -2.46 -16.19
CA LEU A 8 3.96 -3.70 -16.30
C LEU A 8 5.12 -3.59 -17.31
N ARG A 9 5.48 -2.36 -17.68
CA ARG A 9 6.64 -2.11 -18.56
C ARG A 9 7.92 -2.09 -17.73
N SER A 10 8.98 -2.65 -18.30
CA SER A 10 10.32 -2.57 -17.70
C SER A 10 11.00 -1.26 -18.06
N CYS A 11 11.60 -0.63 -17.07
CA CYS A 11 12.62 0.39 -17.23
C CYS A 11 13.95 -0.30 -17.57
N LEU A 12 14.56 0.07 -18.70
CA LEU A 12 15.82 -0.54 -19.15
C LEU A 12 17.04 0.35 -18.87
N GLU A 13 16.81 1.65 -18.64
CA GLU A 13 17.85 2.65 -18.41
C GLU A 13 17.45 3.54 -17.23
N GLU A 14 18.38 3.73 -16.30
CA GLU A 14 18.24 4.73 -15.23
C GLU A 14 18.52 6.13 -15.80
N CYS A 15 17.75 7.12 -15.33
CA CYS A 15 17.99 8.53 -15.58
C CYS A 15 18.80 9.10 -14.40
N ASP A 16 20.14 8.97 -14.49
CA ASP A 16 21.09 9.52 -13.52
C ASP A 16 22.31 10.08 -14.27
N PRO A 17 22.56 11.42 -14.28
CA PRO A 17 21.99 12.45 -13.40
C PRO A 17 20.53 12.85 -13.74
N PRO A 18 19.85 13.63 -12.88
CA PRO A 18 18.49 14.11 -13.13
C PRO A 18 18.36 14.91 -14.44
N ILE A 19 17.24 14.71 -15.15
CA ILE A 19 16.90 15.42 -16.39
C ILE A 19 15.86 16.51 -16.14
N LYS A 20 15.93 17.61 -16.89
CA LYS A 20 14.86 18.63 -16.91
C LYS A 20 13.65 18.13 -17.70
N THR A 21 12.47 18.52 -17.26
CA THR A 21 11.19 18.23 -17.94
C THR A 21 10.71 19.45 -18.72
N GLU A 22 9.82 19.25 -19.70
CA GLU A 22 9.10 20.35 -20.36
C GLU A 22 7.81 20.64 -19.60
N VAL A 23 7.72 21.81 -18.96
CA VAL A 23 6.54 22.20 -18.19
C VAL A 23 5.50 22.87 -19.10
N LYS A 24 4.25 22.43 -19.00
CA LYS A 24 3.06 23.04 -19.63
C LYS A 24 2.07 23.45 -18.56
N GLY A 25 1.39 24.58 -18.75
CA GLY A 25 0.52 25.18 -17.73
C GLY A 25 1.31 25.97 -16.69
N VAL A 26 0.73 26.16 -15.50
CA VAL A 26 1.29 26.95 -14.41
C VAL A 26 1.35 26.12 -13.14
N ILE A 27 2.56 25.69 -12.76
CA ILE A 27 2.79 25.02 -11.48
C ILE A 27 2.85 26.09 -10.37
N PRO A 28 2.09 25.95 -9.27
CA PRO A 28 2.09 26.94 -8.19
C PRO A 28 3.49 27.18 -7.61
N VAL A 29 3.86 28.44 -7.42
CA VAL A 29 5.21 28.83 -6.95
C VAL A 29 5.50 28.39 -5.51
N TRP A 30 4.46 28.17 -4.70
CA TRP A 30 4.60 27.64 -3.33
C TRP A 30 4.91 26.13 -3.32
N LEU A 31 4.65 25.41 -4.42
CA LEU A 31 4.93 23.98 -4.52
C LEU A 31 6.44 23.79 -4.72
N LYS A 32 7.16 23.58 -3.62
CA LYS A 32 8.61 23.37 -3.59
C LYS A 32 8.95 22.13 -2.78
N GLY A 33 9.64 21.18 -3.38
CA GLY A 33 9.99 19.94 -2.70
C GLY A 33 10.27 18.80 -3.67
N THR A 34 10.18 17.58 -3.16
CA THR A 34 10.47 16.37 -3.92
C THR A 34 9.36 15.36 -3.73
N LEU A 35 8.73 14.93 -4.82
CA LEU A 35 7.88 13.75 -4.82
C LEU A 35 8.75 12.52 -5.07
N LEU A 36 8.82 11.65 -4.08
CA LEU A 36 9.40 10.31 -4.20
C LEU A 36 8.29 9.30 -4.41
N ARG A 37 8.47 8.41 -5.39
CA ARG A 37 7.62 7.25 -5.61
C ARG A 37 8.46 6.00 -5.71
N ASN A 38 7.87 4.87 -5.36
CA ASN A 38 8.48 3.56 -5.48
C ASN A 38 7.52 2.64 -6.22
N GLY A 39 8.06 1.58 -6.81
CA GLY A 39 7.27 0.62 -7.57
C GLY A 39 8.13 -0.42 -8.27
N PRO A 40 7.51 -1.48 -8.81
CA PRO A 40 8.20 -2.47 -9.62
C PRO A 40 8.61 -1.85 -10.96
N GLY A 41 9.92 -1.82 -11.26
CA GLY A 41 10.46 -1.20 -12.46
C GLY A 41 11.17 -2.15 -13.43
N LEU A 42 11.49 -3.38 -13.03
CA LEU A 42 12.06 -4.39 -13.93
C LEU A 42 11.31 -5.71 -13.77
N GLN A 43 10.59 -6.11 -14.83
CA GLN A 43 9.70 -7.28 -14.83
C GLN A 43 10.39 -8.58 -15.28
N GLU A 44 11.63 -8.50 -15.76
CA GLU A 44 12.36 -9.62 -16.36
C GLU A 44 13.85 -9.51 -16.03
N VAL A 45 14.50 -10.64 -15.75
CA VAL A 45 15.95 -10.72 -15.52
C VAL A 45 16.52 -11.87 -16.35
N GLY A 46 17.36 -11.52 -17.34
CA GLY A 46 17.79 -12.49 -18.34
C GLY A 46 16.59 -13.02 -19.14
N THR A 47 16.38 -14.33 -19.13
CA THR A 47 15.21 -14.98 -19.75
C THR A 47 14.03 -15.18 -18.80
N ASP A 48 14.26 -15.01 -17.50
CA ASP A 48 13.25 -15.24 -16.47
C ASP A 48 12.33 -14.03 -16.35
N LYS A 49 11.04 -14.29 -16.12
CA LYS A 49 10.01 -13.27 -15.96
C LYS A 49 9.34 -13.42 -14.61
N TYR A 50 8.98 -12.29 -14.03
CA TYR A 50 8.12 -12.27 -12.87
C TYR A 50 6.67 -12.59 -13.24
N ASN A 51 5.93 -13.20 -12.30
CA ASN A 51 4.57 -13.67 -12.50
C ASN A 51 3.51 -12.76 -11.86
N HIS A 52 3.87 -11.93 -10.88
CA HIS A 52 2.94 -11.10 -10.13
C HIS A 52 3.35 -9.62 -10.15
N MET A 53 2.38 -8.70 -10.11
CA MET A 53 2.66 -7.26 -10.20
C MET A 53 3.61 -6.76 -9.10
N PHE A 54 3.62 -7.43 -7.94
CA PHE A 54 4.43 -7.05 -6.77
C PHE A 54 5.89 -7.56 -6.84
N ASP A 55 6.25 -8.35 -7.85
CA ASP A 55 7.54 -9.03 -7.87
C ASP A 55 8.65 -8.24 -8.58
N GLY A 56 8.29 -7.31 -9.46
CA GLY A 56 9.27 -6.55 -10.24
C GLY A 56 10.27 -5.81 -9.33
N LEU A 57 11.53 -5.73 -9.76
CA LEU A 57 12.58 -5.13 -8.92
C LEU A 57 12.32 -3.64 -8.72
N ALA A 58 12.48 -3.18 -7.48
CA ALA A 58 12.15 -1.84 -7.01
C ALA A 58 12.90 -0.75 -7.79
N LEU A 59 12.14 0.20 -8.32
CA LEU A 59 12.61 1.39 -9.02
C LEU A 59 12.06 2.62 -8.31
N MET A 60 12.98 3.42 -7.78
CA MET A 60 12.64 4.68 -7.13
C MET A 60 12.57 5.78 -8.18
N HIS A 61 11.56 6.62 -8.07
CA HIS A 61 11.33 7.77 -8.94
C HIS A 61 11.35 9.04 -8.11
N ARG A 62 11.97 10.09 -8.65
CA ARG A 62 12.11 11.39 -7.99
C ARG A 62 11.68 12.49 -8.95
N PHE A 63 10.72 13.30 -8.52
CA PHE A 63 10.36 14.56 -9.16
C PHE A 63 10.70 15.71 -8.21
N HIS A 64 11.72 16.49 -8.56
CA HIS A 64 12.08 17.67 -7.77
C HIS A 64 11.46 18.91 -8.40
N ILE A 65 10.67 19.63 -7.61
CA ILE A 65 9.87 20.77 -8.02
C ILE A 65 10.42 22.01 -7.30
N ASN A 66 10.76 23.05 -8.06
CA ASN A 66 11.20 24.31 -7.51
C ASN A 66 10.87 25.46 -8.45
N ASN A 67 10.17 26.48 -7.95
CA ASN A 67 9.81 27.70 -8.69
C ASN A 67 9.19 27.41 -10.07
N GLY A 68 8.29 26.42 -10.14
CA GLY A 68 7.60 26.05 -11.38
C GLY A 68 8.40 25.20 -12.35
N GLU A 69 9.68 24.92 -12.08
CA GLU A 69 10.47 23.93 -12.81
C GLU A 69 10.37 22.54 -12.16
N VAL A 70 10.44 21.49 -12.98
CA VAL A 70 10.48 20.10 -12.51
C VAL A 70 11.66 19.38 -13.17
N SER A 71 12.42 18.65 -12.35
CA SER A 71 13.42 17.67 -12.81
C SER A 71 13.05 16.26 -12.37
N TYR A 72 13.47 15.28 -13.15
CA TYR A 72 13.17 13.87 -12.93
C TYR A 72 14.43 13.01 -12.85
N GLN A 73 14.43 12.02 -11.97
CA GLN A 73 15.47 11.03 -11.82
C GLN A 73 14.82 9.69 -11.45
N ASN A 74 15.42 8.57 -11.85
CA ASN A 74 15.07 7.27 -11.32
C ASN A 74 16.31 6.40 -11.12
N LYS A 75 16.28 5.55 -10.08
CA LYS A 75 17.32 4.55 -9.80
C LYS A 75 16.69 3.30 -9.21
N PHE A 76 17.12 2.14 -9.66
CA PHE A 76 16.80 0.87 -9.02
C PHE A 76 17.34 0.86 -7.59
N LEU A 77 16.54 0.33 -6.67
CA LEU A 77 17.03 0.04 -5.34
C LEU A 77 18.10 -1.06 -5.45
N ARG A 78 19.32 -0.79 -4.99
CA ARG A 78 20.40 -1.77 -4.96
C ARG A 78 20.23 -2.74 -3.78
N SER A 79 19.08 -3.42 -3.74
CA SER A 79 18.76 -4.47 -2.78
C SER A 79 19.61 -5.73 -3.02
N ASP A 80 19.64 -6.64 -2.05
CA ASP A 80 20.33 -7.91 -2.22
C ASP A 80 19.64 -8.74 -3.32
N ALA A 81 18.30 -8.70 -3.38
CA ALA A 81 17.52 -9.30 -4.47
C ALA A 81 17.95 -8.77 -5.85
N TYR A 82 18.03 -7.44 -6.01
CA TYR A 82 18.46 -6.81 -7.26
C TYR A 82 19.88 -7.25 -7.65
N LEU A 83 20.85 -7.10 -6.72
CA LEU A 83 22.26 -7.39 -6.98
C LEU A 83 22.49 -8.87 -7.31
N ARG A 84 21.81 -9.78 -6.61
CA ARG A 84 21.92 -11.23 -6.84
C ARG A 84 21.31 -11.64 -8.18
N ASN A 85 20.12 -11.14 -8.49
CA ASN A 85 19.43 -11.46 -9.74
C ASN A 85 20.23 -10.95 -10.95
N LEU A 86 20.72 -9.69 -10.91
CA LEU A 86 21.53 -9.15 -12.01
C LEU A 86 22.89 -9.84 -12.15
N LYS A 87 23.55 -10.20 -11.04
CA LYS A 87 24.79 -10.97 -11.10
C LYS A 87 24.59 -12.36 -11.72
N ALA A 88 23.46 -13.00 -11.44
CA ALA A 88 23.13 -14.32 -11.95
C ALA A 88 22.49 -14.31 -13.35
N GLN A 89 22.08 -13.15 -13.85
CA GLN A 89 21.33 -12.99 -15.12
C GLN A 89 20.06 -13.85 -15.17
N ARG A 90 19.42 -14.07 -14.01
CA ARG A 90 18.19 -14.85 -13.83
C ARG A 90 17.59 -14.60 -12.44
N ILE A 91 16.37 -15.04 -12.18
CA ILE A 91 15.72 -14.85 -10.86
C ILE A 91 16.26 -15.90 -9.88
N VAL A 92 17.03 -15.46 -8.87
CA VAL A 92 17.65 -16.31 -7.83
C VAL A 92 17.18 -15.99 -6.41
N VAL A 93 16.32 -14.97 -6.27
CA VAL A 93 15.61 -14.63 -5.04
C VAL A 93 14.12 -14.76 -5.33
N SER A 94 13.41 -15.56 -4.53
CA SER A 94 11.96 -15.70 -4.65
C SER A 94 11.27 -14.43 -4.20
N GLU A 95 10.28 -14.00 -4.97
CA GLU A 95 9.41 -12.85 -4.65
C GLU A 95 8.01 -13.35 -4.27
N PHE A 96 7.04 -12.44 -4.19
CA PHE A 96 5.69 -12.76 -3.75
C PHE A 96 5.00 -13.82 -4.63
N GLY A 97 4.95 -13.62 -5.94
CA GLY A 97 4.31 -14.53 -6.89
C GLY A 97 5.26 -15.39 -7.73
N THR A 98 6.58 -15.26 -7.52
CA THR A 98 7.60 -15.91 -8.36
C THR A 98 8.61 -16.67 -7.51
N THR A 99 8.62 -17.99 -7.64
CA THR A 99 9.63 -18.84 -6.99
C THR A 99 10.92 -18.83 -7.80
N ALA A 100 12.05 -18.53 -7.16
CA ALA A 100 13.36 -18.67 -7.78
C ALA A 100 13.75 -20.13 -7.93
N TYR A 101 14.37 -20.49 -9.06
CA TYR A 101 14.92 -21.83 -9.26
C TYR A 101 16.37 -21.91 -8.72
N PRO A 102 16.73 -22.95 -7.94
CA PRO A 102 18.09 -23.13 -7.44
C PRO A 102 19.09 -23.24 -8.58
N ASP A 103 20.24 -22.59 -8.41
CA ASP A 103 21.32 -22.57 -9.39
C ASP A 103 21.71 -23.98 -9.89
N PRO A 104 21.70 -24.25 -11.21
CA PRO A 104 22.17 -25.52 -11.78
C PRO A 104 23.63 -25.82 -11.49
N CYS A 105 24.46 -24.81 -11.23
CA CYS A 105 25.89 -24.95 -10.93
C CYS A 105 26.20 -25.23 -9.45
N GLN A 106 25.20 -25.24 -8.57
CA GLN A 106 25.39 -25.68 -7.18
C GLN A 106 25.41 -27.21 -7.14
N THR A 107 26.48 -27.81 -6.61
CA THR A 107 26.60 -29.27 -6.41
C THR A 107 25.36 -29.80 -5.69
N ILE A 108 24.93 -31.01 -6.06
CA ILE A 108 23.75 -31.71 -5.50
C ILE A 108 23.72 -31.65 -3.96
N TRP A 109 24.88 -31.73 -3.31
CA TRP A 109 25.04 -31.60 -1.86
C TRP A 109 24.72 -30.20 -1.29
N ARG A 110 25.06 -29.12 -2.00
CA ARG A 110 24.73 -27.74 -1.59
C ARG A 110 23.27 -27.39 -1.90
N ARG A 111 22.70 -27.97 -2.97
CA ARG A 111 21.26 -27.94 -3.27
C ARG A 111 20.42 -28.64 -2.19
N PHE A 112 20.89 -29.79 -1.71
CA PHE A 112 20.26 -30.53 -0.61
C PHE A 112 20.41 -29.76 0.71
N MET A 113 21.60 -29.26 1.05
CA MET A 113 21.82 -28.47 2.27
C MET A 113 21.05 -27.14 2.31
N SER A 114 20.93 -26.40 1.20
CA SER A 114 20.13 -25.16 1.14
C SER A 114 18.62 -25.41 1.27
N HIS A 115 18.16 -26.62 0.96
CA HIS A 115 16.74 -26.99 1.07
C HIS A 115 16.35 -27.36 2.51
N PHE A 116 17.28 -27.89 3.31
CA PHE A 116 17.00 -28.38 4.66
C PHE A 116 17.38 -27.41 5.79
N TRP A 117 18.27 -26.44 5.57
CA TRP A 117 18.89 -25.65 6.66
C TRP A 117 18.72 -24.13 6.56
N THR A 118 18.19 -23.60 5.47
CA THR A 118 17.90 -22.17 5.33
C THR A 118 16.40 -21.99 5.15
N SER A 119 15.75 -21.31 6.10
CA SER A 119 14.52 -20.58 5.77
C SER A 119 14.83 -19.78 4.51
N PRO A 120 14.04 -19.89 3.42
CA PRO A 120 14.30 -19.11 2.22
C PRO A 120 14.43 -17.65 2.66
N GLU A 121 15.59 -17.04 2.43
CA GLU A 121 15.83 -15.66 2.83
C GLU A 121 14.71 -14.79 2.27
N MET A 122 13.97 -14.12 3.16
CA MET A 122 12.91 -13.21 2.73
C MET A 122 13.50 -12.12 1.84
N THR A 123 12.76 -11.74 0.81
CA THR A 123 13.17 -10.68 -0.11
C THR A 123 13.37 -9.34 0.60
N ASP A 124 14.33 -8.57 0.12
CA ASP A 124 14.52 -7.15 0.42
C ASP A 124 14.26 -6.29 -0.84
N ASN A 125 13.47 -6.81 -1.79
CA ASN A 125 12.91 -6.05 -2.89
C ASN A 125 11.84 -5.08 -2.37
N ASP A 126 12.31 -4.00 -1.74
CA ASP A 126 11.50 -2.97 -1.12
C ASP A 126 10.82 -2.08 -2.18
N SER A 127 9.82 -2.63 -2.89
CA SER A 127 9.19 -2.01 -4.07
C SER A 127 7.86 -1.31 -3.80
N VAL A 128 7.39 -1.27 -2.55
CA VAL A 128 6.02 -0.84 -2.22
C VAL A 128 5.96 0.64 -1.87
N ASN A 129 6.71 1.08 -0.86
CA ASN A 129 6.60 2.45 -0.34
C ASN A 129 7.96 3.03 0.09
N ILE A 130 8.00 4.33 0.35
CA ILE A 130 9.09 5.05 1.00
C ILE A 130 8.50 5.87 2.15
N TYR A 131 9.04 5.74 3.35
CA TYR A 131 8.59 6.51 4.52
C TYR A 131 9.77 7.04 5.36
N PRO A 132 9.56 8.14 6.11
CA PRO A 132 10.59 8.67 6.98
C PRO A 132 10.67 7.93 8.32
N VAL A 133 11.88 7.83 8.86
CA VAL A 133 12.16 7.56 10.27
C VAL A 133 13.18 8.61 10.71
N GLY A 134 12.73 9.57 11.51
CA GLY A 134 13.52 10.77 11.78
C GLY A 134 13.81 11.57 10.50
N ASP A 135 15.08 11.92 10.29
CA ASP A 135 15.55 12.63 9.10
C ASP A 135 15.92 11.70 7.92
N GLN A 136 15.80 10.38 8.12
CA GLN A 136 16.18 9.37 7.14
C GLN A 136 14.96 8.81 6.42
N LEU A 137 15.15 8.34 5.19
CA LEU A 137 14.11 7.74 4.35
C LEU A 137 14.39 6.27 4.13
N TYR A 138 13.34 5.44 4.21
CA TYR A 138 13.41 4.00 4.04
C TYR A 138 12.45 3.53 2.97
N ALA A 139 12.97 2.81 1.98
CA ALA A 139 12.16 1.99 1.10
C ALA A 139 11.72 0.72 1.85
N ALA A 140 10.48 0.30 1.63
CA ALA A 140 9.93 -0.91 2.26
C ALA A 140 9.07 -1.75 1.31
N THR A 141 9.11 -3.06 1.54
CA THR A 141 8.04 -4.02 1.21
C THR A 141 7.39 -4.51 2.51
N GLU A 142 6.76 -5.69 2.51
CA GLU A 142 6.06 -6.25 3.68
C GLU A 142 6.85 -7.32 4.45
N THR A 143 8.18 -7.38 4.24
CA THR A 143 9.06 -8.25 5.02
C THR A 143 9.57 -7.51 6.26
N LYS A 144 10.53 -8.11 6.97
CA LYS A 144 11.24 -7.47 8.08
C LYS A 144 12.41 -6.58 7.64
N PHE A 145 12.71 -6.57 6.34
CA PHE A 145 13.81 -5.78 5.79
C PHE A 145 13.29 -4.45 5.26
N ILE A 146 14.04 -3.39 5.52
CA ILE A 146 13.85 -2.07 4.91
C ILE A 146 15.22 -1.52 4.51
N ARG A 147 15.26 -0.64 3.51
CA ARG A 147 16.51 -0.09 2.96
C ARG A 147 16.54 1.42 3.10
N ARG A 148 17.59 1.94 3.76
CA ARG A 148 17.80 3.39 3.80
C ARG A 148 18.13 3.90 2.38
N ILE A 149 17.58 5.06 2.04
CA ILE A 149 17.83 5.72 0.75
C ILE A 149 18.15 7.20 0.94
N ASP A 150 18.88 7.78 -0.01
CA ASP A 150 19.08 9.22 -0.10
C ASP A 150 17.94 9.85 -0.92
N GLY A 151 17.16 10.75 -0.32
CA GLY A 151 16.02 11.41 -1.00
C GLY A 151 16.41 12.42 -2.09
N ASN A 152 17.68 12.83 -2.16
CA ASN A 152 18.20 13.75 -3.16
C ASN A 152 18.82 13.03 -4.35
N THR A 153 19.53 11.92 -4.11
CA THR A 153 20.30 11.21 -5.13
C THR A 153 19.73 9.85 -5.52
N LEU A 154 18.74 9.34 -4.77
CA LEU A 154 18.22 7.97 -4.86
C LEU A 154 19.29 6.87 -4.62
N ALA A 155 20.41 7.22 -3.97
CA ALA A 155 21.41 6.23 -3.58
C ALA A 155 20.82 5.26 -2.54
N THR A 156 21.10 3.97 -2.73
CA THR A 156 20.76 2.93 -1.76
C THR A 156 21.85 2.84 -0.69
N HIS A 157 21.44 2.77 0.57
CA HIS A 157 22.32 2.62 1.71
C HIS A 157 22.04 1.31 2.46
N GLU A 158 22.24 1.29 3.77
CA GLU A 158 22.21 0.09 4.59
C GLU A 158 20.83 -0.60 4.63
N LYS A 159 20.88 -1.92 4.82
CA LYS A 159 19.71 -2.76 5.12
C LYS A 159 19.48 -2.77 6.62
N VAL A 160 18.27 -2.46 7.03
CA VAL A 160 17.81 -2.65 8.40
C VAL A 160 17.00 -3.94 8.46
N ASP A 161 17.32 -4.80 9.44
CA ASP A 161 16.51 -5.98 9.78
C ASP A 161 15.75 -5.67 11.06
N LEU A 162 14.44 -5.41 10.95
CA LEU A 162 13.58 -5.06 12.08
C LEU A 162 13.58 -6.15 13.16
N SER A 163 13.83 -7.41 12.80
CA SER A 163 13.87 -8.52 13.76
C SER A 163 15.05 -8.48 14.73
N LYS A 164 16.05 -7.61 14.47
CA LYS A 164 17.15 -7.36 15.41
C LYS A 164 16.74 -6.49 16.59
N TYR A 165 15.65 -5.73 16.45
CA TYR A 165 15.19 -4.74 17.43
C TYR A 165 13.82 -5.11 18.01
N LEU A 166 12.95 -5.72 17.19
CA LEU A 166 11.57 -6.05 17.53
C LEU A 166 11.30 -7.53 17.27
N THR A 167 10.43 -8.14 18.06
CA THR A 167 9.97 -9.52 17.81
C THR A 167 8.95 -9.55 16.67
N VAL A 168 9.42 -9.37 15.43
CA VAL A 168 8.60 -9.37 14.22
C VAL A 168 9.27 -10.16 13.08
N ASN A 169 8.46 -10.81 12.25
CA ASN A 169 8.84 -11.49 11.02
C ASN A 169 8.42 -10.69 9.78
N THR A 170 7.37 -9.87 9.90
CA THR A 170 6.86 -8.95 8.87
C THR A 170 6.49 -7.62 9.50
N ALA A 171 6.53 -6.55 8.73
CA ALA A 171 5.92 -5.26 9.03
C ALA A 171 5.30 -4.71 7.75
N THR A 172 4.24 -3.90 7.83
CA THR A 172 3.62 -3.37 6.60
C THR A 172 4.47 -2.26 5.98
N ALA A 173 4.23 -1.97 4.70
CA ALA A 173 4.78 -0.80 4.01
C ALA A 173 3.98 0.49 4.28
N HIS A 174 2.96 0.45 5.14
CA HIS A 174 2.03 1.54 5.42
C HIS A 174 2.05 1.94 6.91
N PRO A 175 3.20 2.44 7.42
CA PRO A 175 3.22 3.00 8.76
C PRO A 175 2.48 4.34 8.81
N HIS A 176 2.02 4.69 10.01
CA HIS A 176 1.54 6.02 10.34
C HIS A 176 2.67 6.83 11.00
N VAL A 177 2.97 8.00 10.44
CA VAL A 177 3.90 8.96 11.04
C VAL A 177 3.10 9.96 11.88
N HIS A 178 3.37 10.03 13.17
CA HIS A 178 2.74 10.98 14.08
C HIS A 178 3.32 12.39 13.93
N THR A 179 2.62 13.37 14.53
CA THR A 179 3.04 14.78 14.56
C THR A 179 4.35 15.02 15.29
N ASP A 180 4.72 14.15 16.24
CA ASP A 180 6.03 14.16 16.91
C ASP A 180 7.15 13.50 16.07
N GLY A 181 6.81 12.99 14.88
CA GLY A 181 7.68 12.25 13.97
C GLY A 181 7.84 10.77 14.31
N SER A 182 7.26 10.27 15.40
CA SER A 182 7.32 8.85 15.73
C SER A 182 6.52 8.02 14.73
N VAL A 183 7.03 6.83 14.42
CA VAL A 183 6.47 5.95 13.40
C VAL A 183 5.77 4.78 14.08
N TYR A 184 4.48 4.62 13.81
CA TYR A 184 3.70 3.47 14.24
C TYR A 184 3.43 2.54 13.07
N ASN A 185 3.60 1.25 13.29
CA ASN A 185 3.36 0.26 12.24
C ASN A 185 2.75 -1.01 12.83
N MET A 186 2.21 -1.87 11.96
CA MET A 186 1.79 -3.22 12.33
C MET A 186 2.82 -4.23 11.83
N GLY A 187 3.14 -5.20 12.68
CA GLY A 187 4.00 -6.33 12.33
C GLY A 187 3.52 -7.63 12.96
N SER A 188 4.00 -8.76 12.47
CA SER A 188 3.58 -10.08 12.95
C SER A 188 4.76 -10.88 13.46
N SER A 189 4.60 -11.60 14.57
CA SER A 189 5.44 -12.74 14.91
C SER A 189 4.69 -14.04 14.71
N PHE A 190 5.30 -15.00 14.02
CA PHE A 190 4.71 -16.29 13.69
C PHE A 190 5.23 -17.40 14.61
N GLY A 191 4.45 -18.47 14.75
CA GLY A 191 4.78 -19.62 15.59
C GLY A 191 3.60 -20.06 16.46
N PRO A 192 3.80 -21.03 17.38
CA PRO A 192 2.72 -21.58 18.21
C PRO A 192 2.00 -20.55 19.09
N LYS A 193 2.66 -19.42 19.38
CA LYS A 193 2.10 -18.28 20.13
C LYS A 193 2.17 -17.00 19.29
N GLY A 194 1.88 -17.11 18.00
CA GLY A 194 1.94 -16.00 17.05
C GLY A 194 1.06 -14.82 17.49
N LYS A 195 1.53 -13.62 17.17
CA LYS A 195 0.91 -12.35 17.59
C LYS A 195 1.01 -11.33 16.47
N TYR A 196 0.00 -10.48 16.37
CA TYR A 196 0.11 -9.20 15.69
C TYR A 196 0.60 -8.16 16.70
N HIS A 197 1.48 -7.27 16.27
CA HIS A 197 2.15 -6.29 17.10
C HIS A 197 1.91 -4.90 16.53
N LEU A 198 1.41 -4.00 17.38
CA LEU A 198 1.55 -2.57 17.13
C LEU A 198 2.95 -2.17 17.59
N ILE A 199 3.78 -1.75 16.65
CA ILE A 199 5.16 -1.33 16.90
C ILE A 199 5.28 0.19 16.84
N ARG A 200 6.22 0.73 17.60
CA ARG A 200 6.59 2.15 17.62
C ARG A 200 8.09 2.29 17.41
N ILE A 201 8.47 3.13 16.48
CA ILE A 201 9.84 3.61 16.28
C ILE A 201 9.85 5.10 16.68
N PRO A 202 10.54 5.49 17.76
CA PRO A 202 10.59 6.88 18.19
C PRO A 202 11.35 7.77 17.19
N ASN A 203 11.10 9.08 17.27
CA ASN A 203 11.85 10.09 16.52
C ASN A 203 12.99 10.64 17.38
N GLU A 204 14.07 9.86 17.51
CA GLU A 204 15.26 10.19 18.29
C GLU A 204 16.48 9.43 17.76
N ASP A 205 17.67 9.75 18.27
CA ASP A 205 18.89 9.02 17.94
C ASP A 205 18.76 7.53 18.32
N ASN A 206 19.31 6.64 17.49
CA ASN A 206 19.17 5.18 17.67
C ASN A 206 17.69 4.73 17.71
N ALA A 207 16.88 5.32 16.82
CA ALA A 207 15.44 5.09 16.72
C ALA A 207 15.06 3.60 16.70
N PHE A 208 15.83 2.75 16.01
CA PHE A 208 15.53 1.32 15.95
C PHE A 208 15.87 0.60 17.25
N GLU A 209 17.00 0.92 17.88
CA GLU A 209 17.38 0.38 19.19
C GLU A 209 16.34 0.72 20.27
N ASN A 210 15.73 1.90 20.17
CA ASN A 210 14.69 2.37 21.09
C ASN A 210 13.26 2.04 20.61
N SER A 211 13.12 1.25 19.55
CA SER A 211 11.82 0.80 19.09
C SER A 211 11.17 -0.16 20.09
N SER A 212 9.85 -0.20 20.12
CA SER A 212 9.10 -0.97 21.11
C SER A 212 7.80 -1.56 20.56
N ILE A 213 7.33 -2.63 21.21
CA ILE A 213 6.00 -3.18 21.00
C ILE A 213 5.04 -2.47 21.96
N VAL A 214 4.11 -1.69 21.40
CA VAL A 214 3.10 -0.94 22.16
C VAL A 214 1.96 -1.86 22.62
N CYS A 215 1.53 -2.75 21.73
CA CYS A 215 0.46 -3.70 22.00
C CYS A 215 0.70 -5.01 21.25
N SER A 216 0.21 -6.12 21.80
CA SER A 216 0.23 -7.42 21.14
C SER A 216 -1.17 -8.04 21.14
N ILE A 217 -1.62 -8.46 19.97
CA ILE A 217 -2.89 -9.15 19.77
C ILE A 217 -2.58 -10.61 19.48
N PRO A 218 -2.99 -11.56 20.33
CA PRO A 218 -2.83 -12.99 20.06
C PRO A 218 -3.53 -13.41 18.76
N MET A 219 -2.87 -14.24 17.96
CA MET A 219 -3.52 -14.89 16.81
C MET A 219 -4.40 -16.02 17.31
N ASP A 220 -5.72 -15.90 17.13
CA ASP A 220 -6.67 -16.97 17.48
C ASP A 220 -6.48 -18.21 16.57
N ARG A 221 -5.81 -18.04 15.43
CA ARG A 221 -5.59 -19.08 14.40
C ARG A 221 -4.11 -19.12 14.00
N PRO A 222 -3.20 -19.68 14.82
CA PRO A 222 -1.76 -19.62 14.56
C PRO A 222 -1.31 -20.35 13.28
N PHE A 223 -2.10 -21.27 12.73
CA PHE A 223 -1.84 -21.93 11.45
C PHE A 223 -2.44 -21.23 10.23
N HIS A 224 -3.30 -20.22 10.47
CA HIS A 224 -3.98 -19.42 9.46
C HIS A 224 -4.07 -17.96 9.90
N PRO A 225 -2.94 -17.29 10.23
CA PRO A 225 -2.97 -15.88 10.60
C PRO A 225 -3.44 -15.02 9.43
N SER A 226 -4.14 -13.94 9.73
CA SER A 226 -4.62 -12.99 8.74
C SER A 226 -3.46 -12.26 8.06
N TYR A 227 -3.59 -12.08 6.75
CA TYR A 227 -2.83 -11.09 6.00
C TYR A 227 -3.47 -9.71 6.16
N TYR A 228 -2.66 -8.67 6.28
CA TYR A 228 -3.09 -7.29 6.35
C TYR A 228 -2.01 -6.40 5.76
N HIS A 229 -2.44 -5.34 5.09
CA HIS A 229 -1.56 -4.44 4.35
C HIS A 229 -1.47 -3.05 4.99
N SER A 230 -2.52 -2.64 5.70
CA SER A 230 -2.57 -1.37 6.44
C SER A 230 -3.45 -1.48 7.68
N PHE A 231 -3.44 -0.44 8.49
CA PHE A 231 -4.27 -0.25 9.67
C PHE A 231 -4.69 1.22 9.74
N SER A 232 -5.57 1.59 10.67
CA SER A 232 -6.00 3.00 10.82
C SER A 232 -5.66 3.55 12.20
N ILE A 233 -5.63 4.88 12.31
CA ILE A 233 -5.53 5.60 13.58
C ILE A 233 -6.67 6.61 13.68
N SER A 234 -7.18 6.81 14.89
CA SER A 234 -8.02 7.95 15.29
C SER A 234 -7.27 8.79 16.32
N SER A 235 -7.86 9.88 16.81
CA SER A 235 -7.27 10.74 17.85
C SER A 235 -6.79 9.96 19.10
N ASN A 236 -7.55 8.97 19.54
CA ASN A 236 -7.32 8.20 20.77
C ASN A 236 -7.13 6.70 20.54
N TYR A 237 -7.29 6.17 19.32
CA TYR A 237 -7.25 4.73 19.07
C TYR A 237 -6.41 4.32 17.85
N TYR A 238 -5.82 3.13 17.92
CA TYR A 238 -5.37 2.37 16.75
C TYR A 238 -6.42 1.31 16.40
N ILE A 239 -6.66 1.09 15.11
CA ILE A 239 -7.65 0.13 14.61
C ILE A 239 -6.95 -0.87 13.70
N PHE A 240 -6.85 -2.12 14.17
CA PHE A 240 -6.32 -3.24 13.39
C PHE A 240 -7.47 -4.11 12.88
N ILE A 241 -7.42 -4.48 11.60
CA ILE A 241 -8.48 -5.25 10.93
C ILE A 241 -7.93 -6.63 10.55
N GLU A 242 -8.47 -7.65 11.19
CA GLU A 242 -8.14 -9.06 10.94
C GLU A 242 -9.14 -9.62 9.91
N GLN A 243 -8.69 -9.76 8.66
CA GLN A 243 -9.50 -10.18 7.51
C GLN A 243 -9.42 -11.70 7.21
N PRO A 244 -10.38 -12.27 6.46
CA PRO A 244 -10.41 -13.69 6.09
C PRO A 244 -9.45 -14.13 4.97
N LEU A 245 -8.60 -13.22 4.48
CA LEU A 245 -7.45 -13.57 3.65
C LEU A 245 -6.30 -13.99 4.58
N VAL A 246 -5.99 -15.27 4.65
CA VAL A 246 -5.08 -15.84 5.65
C VAL A 246 -3.82 -16.44 5.01
N LEU A 247 -2.71 -16.42 5.74
CA LEU A 247 -1.50 -17.17 5.41
C LEU A 247 -1.65 -18.61 5.88
N SER A 248 -1.64 -19.58 4.95
CA SER A 248 -1.65 -21.00 5.29
C SER A 248 -0.26 -21.48 5.70
N VAL A 249 0.00 -21.59 7.00
CA VAL A 249 1.26 -22.10 7.55
C VAL A 249 1.58 -23.52 7.04
N PRO A 250 0.61 -24.46 6.93
CA PRO A 250 0.85 -25.76 6.31
C PRO A 250 1.30 -25.65 4.85
N THR A 251 0.72 -24.74 4.05
CA THR A 251 1.15 -24.52 2.66
C THR A 251 2.57 -23.98 2.62
N ILE A 252 2.90 -23.00 3.47
CA ILE A 252 4.24 -22.42 3.60
C ILE A 252 5.27 -23.53 3.91
N ALA A 253 4.98 -24.41 4.86
CA ALA A 253 5.87 -25.52 5.22
C ALA A 253 6.13 -26.49 4.07
N MET A 254 5.20 -26.61 3.12
CA MET A 254 5.32 -27.45 1.92
C MET A 254 5.95 -26.71 0.73
N THR A 255 6.20 -25.40 0.81
CA THR A 255 6.80 -24.63 -0.31
C THR A 255 8.16 -25.15 -0.78
N PRO A 256 9.09 -25.65 0.08
CA PRO A 256 10.35 -26.19 -0.43
C PRO A 256 10.12 -27.37 -1.37
N ILE A 257 9.15 -28.23 -1.05
CA ILE A 257 8.84 -29.45 -1.82
C ILE A 257 8.00 -29.13 -3.05
N THR A 258 6.99 -28.27 -2.90
CA THR A 258 6.01 -27.99 -3.96
C THR A 258 6.47 -26.92 -4.95
N GLY A 259 7.43 -26.08 -4.57
CA GLY A 259 7.89 -24.95 -5.38
C GLY A 259 6.86 -23.82 -5.52
N LYS A 260 5.76 -23.86 -4.75
CA LYS A 260 4.69 -22.86 -4.82
C LYS A 260 5.19 -21.49 -4.32
N PRO A 261 4.83 -20.38 -5.00
CA PRO A 261 5.19 -19.03 -4.57
C PRO A 261 4.40 -18.61 -3.32
N PHE A 262 4.83 -17.53 -2.66
CA PHE A 262 4.20 -17.03 -1.44
C PHE A 262 2.74 -16.58 -1.66
N ALA A 263 2.41 -16.07 -2.85
CA ALA A 263 1.05 -15.69 -3.23
C ALA A 263 0.06 -16.85 -3.10
N GLU A 264 0.48 -18.09 -3.38
CA GLU A 264 -0.35 -19.30 -3.19
C GLU A 264 -0.51 -19.72 -1.73
N CYS A 265 0.26 -19.11 -0.82
CA CYS A 265 0.09 -19.30 0.62
C CYS A 265 -1.00 -18.39 1.19
N LEU A 266 -1.44 -17.36 0.46
CA LEU A 266 -2.60 -16.54 0.81
C LEU A 266 -3.88 -17.24 0.35
N VAL A 267 -4.72 -17.60 1.31
CA VAL A 267 -5.93 -18.38 1.10
C VAL A 267 -7.13 -17.60 1.62
N TRP A 268 -8.15 -17.45 0.80
CA TRP A 268 -9.43 -16.90 1.24
C TRP A 268 -10.24 -17.94 2.02
N LYS A 269 -10.79 -17.54 3.16
CA LYS A 269 -11.59 -18.38 4.06
C LYS A 269 -12.97 -17.75 4.32
N PRO A 270 -13.95 -17.92 3.41
CA PRO A 270 -15.21 -17.19 3.46
C PRO A 270 -16.06 -17.48 4.70
N GLU A 271 -15.80 -18.59 5.39
CA GLU A 271 -16.46 -18.98 6.64
C GLU A 271 -16.02 -18.13 7.84
N LEU A 272 -14.94 -17.36 7.72
CA LEU A 272 -14.43 -16.49 8.78
C LEU A 272 -15.04 -15.09 8.62
N MET A 273 -15.45 -14.50 9.74
CA MET A 273 -15.86 -13.10 9.81
C MET A 273 -14.62 -12.20 9.90
N THR A 274 -14.74 -10.95 9.44
CA THR A 274 -13.72 -9.91 9.65
C THR A 274 -13.84 -9.38 11.08
N ARG A 275 -12.70 -9.21 11.78
CA ARG A 275 -12.67 -8.71 13.16
C ARG A 275 -11.89 -7.40 13.24
N PHE A 276 -12.47 -6.41 13.90
CA PHE A 276 -11.81 -5.15 14.21
C PHE A 276 -11.30 -5.19 15.66
N HIS A 277 -10.02 -4.89 15.84
CA HIS A 277 -9.35 -4.77 17.12
C HIS A 277 -9.05 -3.30 17.37
N ILE A 278 -9.37 -2.81 18.57
CA ILE A 278 -9.17 -1.41 18.95
C ILE A 278 -8.15 -1.35 20.09
N ILE A 279 -7.13 -0.51 19.93
CA ILE A 279 -6.08 -0.30 20.93
C ILE A 279 -6.12 1.17 21.35
N GLU A 280 -6.16 1.45 22.66
CA GLU A 280 -6.02 2.80 23.19
C GLU A 280 -4.62 3.36 22.91
N ARG A 281 -4.54 4.58 22.35
CA ARG A 281 -3.26 5.22 22.00
C ARG A 281 -2.41 5.56 23.21
N THR A 282 -3.03 6.05 24.28
CA THR A 282 -2.34 6.52 25.48
C THR A 282 -1.79 5.38 26.32
N SER A 283 -2.57 4.31 26.50
CA SER A 283 -2.24 3.20 27.39
C SER A 283 -1.64 1.99 26.68
N GLY A 284 -1.78 1.89 25.35
CA GLY A 284 -1.45 0.68 24.59
C GLY A 284 -2.40 -0.50 24.86
N LYS A 285 -3.48 -0.27 25.61
CA LYS A 285 -4.40 -1.33 26.04
C LYS A 285 -5.31 -1.76 24.89
N LEU A 286 -5.39 -3.08 24.67
CA LEU A 286 -6.37 -3.69 23.78
C LEU A 286 -7.76 -3.64 24.42
N ILE A 287 -8.74 -3.10 23.70
CA ILE A 287 -10.14 -3.09 24.13
C ILE A 287 -10.73 -4.48 23.93
N ASN A 288 -11.26 -5.06 25.02
CA ASN A 288 -11.79 -6.43 25.03
C ASN A 288 -13.23 -6.52 24.49
N THR A 289 -13.51 -5.86 23.36
CA THR A 289 -14.79 -5.95 22.64
C THR A 289 -14.53 -6.58 21.28
N LYS A 290 -15.33 -7.58 20.90
CA LYS A 290 -15.22 -8.25 19.60
C LYS A 290 -16.12 -7.56 18.58
N TYR A 291 -15.56 -6.71 17.74
CA TYR A 291 -16.28 -6.09 16.64
C TYR A 291 -16.17 -6.98 15.40
N MET A 292 -17.30 -7.47 14.91
CA MET A 292 -17.38 -8.48 13.86
C MET A 292 -18.15 -7.94 12.66
N ALA A 293 -17.62 -8.11 11.45
CA ALA A 293 -18.28 -7.77 10.20
C ALA A 293 -18.33 -8.98 9.26
N GLN A 294 -19.23 -8.94 8.28
CA GLN A 294 -19.19 -9.89 7.17
C GLN A 294 -17.80 -9.88 6.51
N SER A 295 -17.38 -11.02 5.97
CA SER A 295 -16.10 -11.17 5.29
C SER A 295 -15.91 -10.18 4.14
N PHE A 296 -14.71 -9.61 4.08
CA PHE A 296 -14.21 -8.81 2.96
C PHE A 296 -12.68 -8.86 2.96
N ALA A 297 -12.06 -8.67 1.79
CA ALA A 297 -10.62 -8.43 1.71
C ALA A 297 -10.33 -6.93 1.59
N PHE A 298 -9.14 -6.48 1.98
CA PHE A 298 -8.71 -5.10 1.80
C PHE A 298 -7.18 -4.99 1.73
N PHE A 299 -6.72 -3.94 1.05
CA PHE A 299 -5.34 -3.47 1.14
C PHE A 299 -5.27 -2.18 1.96
N HIS A 300 -6.00 -1.15 1.54
CA HIS A 300 -5.87 0.19 2.09
C HIS A 300 -7.06 0.60 2.94
N THR A 301 -6.79 1.07 4.15
CA THR A 301 -7.72 1.94 4.87
C THR A 301 -7.57 3.38 4.37
N ILE A 302 -8.65 4.17 4.42
CA ILE A 302 -8.67 5.56 3.97
C ILE A 302 -8.39 6.49 5.14
N ASN A 303 -9.23 6.43 6.17
CA ASN A 303 -9.09 7.20 7.40
C ASN A 303 -9.96 6.57 8.50
N ALA A 304 -9.66 6.92 9.75
CA ALA A 304 -10.54 6.65 10.89
C ALA A 304 -10.65 7.88 11.79
N PHE A 305 -11.80 8.08 12.42
CA PHE A 305 -12.02 9.21 13.33
C PHE A 305 -13.07 8.90 14.39
N GLU A 306 -13.12 9.76 15.41
CA GLU A 306 -14.07 9.65 16.51
C GLU A 306 -15.19 10.68 16.37
N ASP A 307 -16.44 10.24 16.55
CA ASP A 307 -17.62 11.11 16.62
C ASP A 307 -18.62 10.51 17.62
N ASN A 308 -19.07 11.28 18.61
CA ASN A 308 -20.02 10.86 19.65
C ASN A 308 -19.73 9.46 20.24
N ASN A 309 -18.50 9.24 20.74
CA ASN A 309 -18.02 7.97 21.32
C ASN A 309 -18.16 6.75 20.38
N GLN A 310 -18.10 6.99 19.07
CA GLN A 310 -18.03 5.96 18.04
C GLN A 310 -16.83 6.20 17.14
N LEU A 311 -16.19 5.11 16.73
CA LEU A 311 -15.13 5.14 15.72
C LEU A 311 -15.72 4.92 14.35
N VAL A 312 -15.51 5.87 13.45
CA VAL A 312 -15.84 5.76 12.02
C VAL A 312 -14.59 5.31 11.28
N VAL A 313 -14.69 4.29 10.44
CA VAL A 313 -13.56 3.71 9.69
C VAL A 313 -13.96 3.53 8.24
N ASP A 314 -13.21 4.15 7.33
CA ASP A 314 -13.43 4.07 5.89
C ASP A 314 -12.35 3.21 5.22
N ILE A 315 -12.73 2.25 4.38
CA ILE A 315 -11.83 1.21 3.85
C ILE A 315 -12.14 0.94 2.37
N CYS A 316 -11.10 0.72 1.56
CA CYS A 316 -11.20 0.14 0.21
C CYS A 316 -11.35 -1.39 0.32
N CYS A 317 -12.56 -1.91 0.09
CA CYS A 317 -12.89 -3.32 0.33
C CYS A 317 -13.17 -4.09 -0.96
N TYR A 318 -12.69 -5.33 -1.02
CA TYR A 318 -13.03 -6.32 -2.02
C TYR A 318 -14.03 -7.34 -1.45
N PRO A 319 -14.89 -7.94 -2.28
CA PRO A 319 -15.82 -8.98 -1.83
C PRO A 319 -15.10 -10.22 -1.28
N ASP A 320 -13.95 -10.58 -1.86
CA ASP A 320 -13.15 -11.73 -1.46
C ASP A 320 -11.65 -11.57 -1.80
N GLY A 321 -10.88 -12.64 -1.61
CA GLY A 321 -9.44 -12.68 -1.89
C GLY A 321 -9.04 -12.86 -3.37
N GLN A 322 -9.98 -12.87 -4.32
CA GLN A 322 -9.67 -13.08 -5.76
C GLN A 322 -8.74 -12.00 -6.32
N ILE A 323 -8.68 -10.83 -5.69
CA ILE A 323 -7.77 -9.74 -6.06
C ILE A 323 -6.30 -10.19 -6.13
N ILE A 324 -5.83 -11.03 -5.21
CA ILE A 324 -4.45 -11.57 -5.23
C ILE A 324 -4.19 -12.31 -6.53
N SER A 325 -5.11 -13.17 -6.95
CA SER A 325 -4.96 -13.90 -8.21
C SER A 325 -5.09 -13.00 -9.44
N THR A 326 -5.89 -11.94 -9.36
CA THR A 326 -6.13 -11.00 -10.47
C THR A 326 -4.90 -10.15 -10.77
N LEU A 327 -4.08 -9.85 -9.76
CA LEU A 327 -2.82 -9.12 -9.90
C LEU A 327 -1.64 -9.98 -10.40
N ASN A 328 -1.87 -11.25 -10.75
CA ASN A 328 -0.93 -11.99 -11.57
C ASN A 328 -0.80 -11.32 -12.95
N ILE A 329 0.43 -11.17 -13.45
CA ILE A 329 0.75 -10.50 -14.71
C ILE A 329 -0.01 -11.10 -15.89
N GLN A 330 -0.16 -12.43 -15.95
CA GLN A 330 -0.94 -13.08 -17.00
C GLN A 330 -2.43 -12.71 -16.93
N ASN A 331 -3.02 -12.71 -15.73
CA ASN A 331 -4.43 -12.34 -15.56
C ASN A 331 -4.65 -10.86 -15.88
N MET A 332 -3.77 -9.97 -15.43
CA MET A 332 -3.80 -8.55 -15.79
C MET A 332 -3.66 -8.35 -17.31
N THR A 333 -2.80 -9.14 -17.97
CA THR A 333 -2.64 -9.09 -19.43
C THR A 333 -3.91 -9.57 -20.14
N ASP A 334 -4.50 -10.68 -19.72
CA ASP A 334 -5.78 -11.17 -20.27
C ASP A 334 -6.92 -10.17 -20.04
N MET A 335 -6.91 -9.51 -18.89
CA MET A 335 -7.89 -8.50 -18.52
C MET A 335 -7.82 -7.27 -19.45
N TYR A 336 -6.60 -6.83 -19.77
CA TYR A 336 -6.36 -5.66 -20.59
C TYR A 336 -6.41 -5.93 -22.11
N GLU A 337 -5.74 -6.99 -22.59
CA GLU A 337 -5.67 -7.32 -24.01
C GLU A 337 -6.88 -8.13 -24.50
N ASN A 338 -7.40 -9.03 -23.66
CA ASN A 338 -8.46 -9.97 -24.03
C ASN A 338 -9.82 -9.64 -23.39
N HIS A 339 -9.92 -8.52 -22.64
CA HIS A 339 -11.14 -8.07 -21.94
C HIS A 339 -11.76 -9.15 -21.03
N LYS A 340 -10.93 -10.05 -20.48
CA LYS A 340 -11.36 -11.08 -19.54
C LYS A 340 -11.83 -10.42 -18.24
N LYS A 341 -13.04 -10.77 -17.79
CA LYS A 341 -13.61 -10.21 -16.56
C LYS A 341 -13.19 -11.00 -15.32
N PHE A 342 -12.86 -10.27 -14.26
CA PHE A 342 -12.63 -10.78 -12.90
C PHE A 342 -13.56 -10.05 -11.94
N ASP A 343 -14.10 -10.74 -10.93
CA ASP A 343 -15.03 -10.17 -9.96
C ASP A 343 -14.28 -9.56 -8.77
N THR A 344 -13.49 -8.54 -9.05
CA THR A 344 -12.57 -7.91 -8.08
C THR A 344 -12.88 -6.44 -7.85
N LYS A 345 -14.15 -6.06 -7.94
CA LYS A 345 -14.56 -4.67 -7.77
C LYS A 345 -14.31 -4.22 -6.31
N SER A 346 -13.41 -3.27 -6.13
CA SER A 346 -13.24 -2.56 -4.85
C SER A 346 -14.45 -1.65 -4.61
N GLU A 347 -14.93 -1.59 -3.38
CA GLU A 347 -15.99 -0.71 -2.89
C GLU A 347 -15.50 0.01 -1.64
N VAL A 348 -15.72 1.32 -1.54
CA VAL A 348 -15.40 2.04 -0.31
C VAL A 348 -16.51 1.81 0.71
N ARG A 349 -16.17 1.24 1.86
CA ARG A 349 -17.10 0.91 2.93
C ARG A 349 -16.79 1.72 4.19
N ARG A 350 -17.84 2.31 4.78
CA ARG A 350 -17.81 2.98 6.07
C ARG A 350 -18.35 2.06 7.15
N PHE A 351 -17.54 1.75 8.15
CA PHE A 351 -17.94 1.07 9.37
C PHE A 351 -18.03 2.06 10.53
N VAL A 352 -18.93 1.81 11.47
CA VAL A 352 -19.04 2.59 12.72
C VAL A 352 -19.00 1.62 13.89
N LEU A 353 -18.01 1.80 14.77
CA LEU A 353 -17.73 0.95 15.92
C LEU A 353 -18.07 1.74 17.20
N PRO A 354 -19.22 1.47 17.83
CA PRO A 354 -19.59 2.06 19.11
C PRO A 354 -18.63 1.62 20.21
N LEU A 355 -18.07 2.56 20.97
CA LEU A 355 -17.19 2.25 22.10
C LEU A 355 -18.01 1.73 23.29
N VAL A 356 -18.52 0.50 23.19
CA VAL A 356 -19.52 -0.08 24.11
C VAL A 356 -19.09 -0.03 25.58
N HIS A 357 -17.78 -0.13 25.86
CA HIS A 357 -17.24 -0.03 27.22
C HIS A 357 -17.43 1.36 27.88
N GLN A 358 -17.82 2.37 27.11
CA GLN A 358 -18.11 3.74 27.56
C GLN A 358 -19.62 4.06 27.54
N MET A 359 -20.46 3.13 27.08
CA MET A 359 -21.90 3.34 26.91
C MET A 359 -22.67 2.83 28.14
N THR A 360 -23.72 3.55 28.52
CA THR A 360 -24.69 3.14 29.54
C THR A 360 -25.95 2.56 28.88
N ASP A 361 -26.65 1.65 29.56
CA ASP A 361 -27.96 1.11 29.13
C ASP A 361 -28.00 0.49 27.72
N VAL A 362 -26.92 -0.17 27.31
CA VAL A 362 -26.80 -0.83 26.00
C VAL A 362 -27.80 -1.98 25.88
N LYS A 363 -28.83 -1.82 25.04
CA LYS A 363 -29.80 -2.86 24.74
C LYS A 363 -29.28 -3.78 23.64
N ALA A 364 -29.27 -5.09 23.91
CA ALA A 364 -28.94 -6.10 22.91
C ALA A 364 -29.85 -6.00 21.68
N ASP A 365 -29.29 -6.32 20.51
CA ASP A 365 -29.99 -6.34 19.21
C ASP A 365 -30.66 -5.03 18.76
N THR A 366 -30.29 -3.91 19.38
CA THR A 366 -30.64 -2.57 18.89
C THR A 366 -29.48 -1.97 18.09
N ASN A 367 -29.78 -1.07 17.15
CA ASN A 367 -28.73 -0.31 16.48
C ASN A 367 -28.14 0.70 17.46
N LEU A 368 -26.85 0.56 17.74
CA LEU A 368 -26.06 1.41 18.62
C LEU A 368 -25.46 2.62 17.89
N VAL A 369 -25.52 2.64 16.55
CA VAL A 369 -25.05 3.77 15.76
C VAL A 369 -26.08 4.90 15.82
N ASN A 370 -25.68 6.04 16.37
CA ASN A 370 -26.54 7.23 16.53
C ASN A 370 -26.12 8.42 15.66
N LEU A 371 -25.20 8.20 14.73
CA LEU A 371 -24.69 9.23 13.81
C LEU A 371 -25.65 9.42 12.64
N GLU A 372 -26.21 10.62 12.47
CA GLU A 372 -27.27 10.90 11.50
C GLU A 372 -26.82 10.86 10.03
N TYR A 373 -25.51 11.02 9.78
CA TYR A 373 -24.95 11.15 8.42
C TYR A 373 -24.52 9.83 7.79
N THR A 374 -24.76 8.70 8.45
CA THR A 374 -24.32 7.37 8.00
C THR A 374 -25.45 6.36 8.09
N LYS A 375 -25.43 5.39 7.17
CA LYS A 375 -26.33 4.24 7.17
C LYS A 375 -25.70 3.00 7.81
N ALA A 376 -24.45 3.09 8.26
CA ALA A 376 -23.79 2.01 8.96
C ALA A 376 -24.55 1.71 10.26
N SER A 377 -24.54 0.46 10.68
CA SER A 377 -25.19 0.03 11.92
C SER A 377 -24.32 -0.93 12.69
N ALA A 378 -24.54 -0.97 14.00
CA ALA A 378 -23.84 -1.88 14.90
C ALA A 378 -24.81 -2.37 15.96
N SER A 379 -24.79 -3.66 16.28
CA SER A 379 -25.68 -4.23 17.31
C SER A 379 -24.91 -5.16 18.24
N LEU A 380 -25.12 -4.99 19.55
CA LEU A 380 -24.58 -5.88 20.57
C LEU A 380 -25.34 -7.22 20.54
N LYS A 381 -24.59 -8.32 20.43
CA LYS A 381 -25.12 -9.69 20.40
C LYS A 381 -25.08 -10.34 21.78
N ALA A 382 -25.82 -11.43 21.92
CA ALA A 382 -25.93 -12.19 23.17
C ALA A 382 -24.57 -12.71 23.68
N ASP A 383 -23.63 -13.01 22.78
CA ASP A 383 -22.25 -13.43 23.11
C ASP A 383 -21.31 -12.27 23.45
N LYS A 384 -21.86 -11.05 23.58
CA LYS A 384 -21.16 -9.77 23.83
C LYS A 384 -20.28 -9.29 22.67
N SER A 385 -20.35 -9.90 21.49
CA SER A 385 -19.78 -9.34 20.28
C SER A 385 -20.64 -8.19 19.74
N VAL A 386 -20.03 -7.28 18.99
CA VAL A 386 -20.71 -6.20 18.28
C VAL A 386 -20.70 -6.54 16.79
N GLN A 387 -21.87 -6.85 16.25
CA GLN A 387 -22.03 -7.09 14.82
C GLN A 387 -22.13 -5.75 14.10
N LEU A 388 -21.25 -5.54 13.13
CA LEU A 388 -21.17 -4.36 12.27
C LEU A 388 -21.83 -4.63 10.92
N ASN A 389 -22.53 -3.63 10.40
CA ASN A 389 -22.92 -3.52 8.99
C ASN A 389 -22.41 -2.19 8.45
N TYR A 390 -21.83 -2.20 7.26
CA TYR A 390 -21.25 -1.01 6.65
C TYR A 390 -22.28 -0.18 5.90
N GLU A 391 -21.95 1.10 5.69
CA GLU A 391 -22.51 1.92 4.62
C GLU A 391 -21.57 1.85 3.40
N PRO A 392 -22.05 1.44 2.20
CA PRO A 392 -21.28 1.66 0.98
C PRO A 392 -21.24 3.16 0.69
N LEU A 393 -20.05 3.76 0.65
CA LEU A 393 -19.90 5.17 0.31
C LEU A 393 -20.09 5.41 -1.19
N THR A 394 -20.03 4.37 -2.01
CA THR A 394 -20.10 4.45 -3.47
C THR A 394 -21.36 3.76 -4.00
N PRO A 395 -22.58 4.25 -3.70
CA PRO A 395 -23.82 3.48 -3.92
C PRO A 395 -24.24 3.35 -5.39
N SER A 396 -23.70 4.15 -6.31
CA SER A 396 -24.07 4.11 -7.74
C SER A 396 -22.89 4.48 -8.64
N GLY A 397 -22.22 3.47 -9.18
CA GLY A 397 -21.20 3.61 -10.25
C GLY A 397 -20.10 2.55 -10.16
N PRO A 398 -19.56 2.05 -11.30
CA PRO A 398 -18.58 0.99 -11.31
C PRO A 398 -17.16 1.54 -11.09
N TRP A 399 -16.91 2.20 -9.96
CA TRP A 399 -15.59 2.73 -9.67
C TRP A 399 -14.92 1.98 -8.53
N MET A 400 -13.87 1.25 -8.89
CA MET A 400 -13.02 0.54 -7.96
C MET A 400 -12.01 1.53 -7.41
N GLY A 401 -12.31 2.10 -6.25
CA GLY A 401 -11.43 3.02 -5.53
C GLY A 401 -10.29 2.28 -4.85
N GLU A 402 -9.05 2.64 -5.18
CA GLU A 402 -7.84 2.08 -4.57
C GLU A 402 -6.72 3.10 -4.50
N LEU A 403 -5.66 2.80 -3.75
CA LEU A 403 -4.55 3.70 -3.45
C LEU A 403 -5.06 5.07 -2.95
N PRO A 404 -5.86 5.05 -1.85
CA PRO A 404 -6.52 6.24 -1.34
C PRO A 404 -5.53 7.18 -0.66
N ARG A 405 -5.80 8.48 -0.77
CA ARG A 405 -5.06 9.56 -0.12
C ARG A 405 -6.01 10.63 0.39
N ILE A 406 -5.62 11.29 1.46
CA ILE A 406 -6.35 12.39 2.08
C ILE A 406 -5.40 13.55 2.30
N ASN A 407 -5.94 14.70 2.69
CA ASN A 407 -5.17 15.68 3.43
C ASN A 407 -4.81 15.07 4.80
N TYR A 408 -3.54 14.67 4.96
CA TYR A 408 -3.13 13.87 6.12
C TYR A 408 -3.14 14.65 7.45
N LYS A 409 -3.29 15.99 7.44
CA LYS A 409 -3.64 16.75 8.66
C LYS A 409 -4.97 16.32 9.27
N PHE A 410 -5.87 15.77 8.46
CA PHE A 410 -7.16 15.24 8.89
C PHE A 410 -7.10 13.72 9.16
N ASN A 411 -5.94 13.09 9.03
CA ASN A 411 -5.78 11.69 9.42
C ASN A 411 -6.04 11.55 10.93
N GLY A 412 -6.90 10.62 11.31
CA GLY A 412 -7.32 10.44 12.70
C GLY A 412 -8.42 11.39 13.18
N HIS A 413 -8.89 12.28 12.30
CA HIS A 413 -9.90 13.29 12.58
C HIS A 413 -11.03 13.23 11.55
N LYS A 414 -12.18 13.82 11.89
CA LYS A 414 -13.31 13.92 10.97
C LYS A 414 -12.86 14.68 9.72
N TYR A 415 -13.14 14.10 8.56
CA TYR A 415 -12.63 14.55 7.27
C TYR A 415 -13.76 14.50 6.23
N ARG A 416 -13.57 15.20 5.12
CA ARG A 416 -14.55 15.33 4.04
C ARG A 416 -14.08 14.69 2.75
N TYR A 417 -12.81 14.80 2.39
CA TYR A 417 -12.33 14.44 1.05
C TYR A 417 -11.29 13.33 1.07
N PHE A 418 -11.45 12.37 0.17
CA PHE A 418 -10.34 11.50 -0.25
C PHE A 418 -10.15 11.55 -1.76
N TYR A 419 -8.95 11.20 -2.16
CA TYR A 419 -8.50 11.06 -3.53
C TYR A 419 -8.08 9.61 -3.75
N SER A 420 -8.36 9.04 -4.90
CA SER A 420 -7.96 7.65 -5.17
C SER A 420 -7.68 7.44 -6.64
N LEU A 421 -6.99 6.35 -6.95
CA LEU A 421 -7.13 5.75 -8.26
C LEU A 421 -8.53 5.14 -8.36
N MET A 422 -9.10 5.28 -9.55
CA MET A 422 -10.36 4.68 -9.93
C MET A 422 -10.10 3.79 -11.13
N GLN A 423 -10.42 2.50 -11.00
CA GLN A 423 -10.45 1.60 -12.16
C GLN A 423 -11.86 1.54 -12.74
N THR A 424 -11.96 1.66 -14.06
CA THR A 424 -13.19 1.49 -14.84
C THR A 424 -13.38 0.05 -15.29
N GLU A 425 -14.56 -0.31 -15.79
CA GLU A 425 -14.84 -1.70 -16.23
C GLU A 425 -13.98 -2.18 -17.41
N ASP A 426 -13.42 -1.25 -18.20
CA ASP A 426 -12.44 -1.51 -19.26
C ASP A 426 -10.98 -1.48 -18.75
N TYR A 427 -10.80 -1.53 -17.43
CA TYR A 427 -9.51 -1.63 -16.74
C TYR A 427 -8.55 -0.45 -16.93
N LYS A 428 -9.08 0.67 -17.45
CA LYS A 428 -8.38 1.95 -17.43
C LYS A 428 -8.40 2.53 -16.03
N THR A 429 -7.40 3.34 -15.75
CA THR A 429 -7.27 4.03 -14.47
C THR A 429 -7.51 5.52 -14.66
N LYS A 430 -8.18 6.12 -13.68
CA LYS A 430 -8.54 7.54 -13.62
C LYS A 430 -8.24 8.06 -12.22
N LEU A 431 -8.20 9.37 -12.06
CA LEU A 431 -8.06 10.00 -10.74
C LEU A 431 -9.42 10.46 -10.27
N LEU A 432 -9.72 10.17 -9.01
CA LEU A 432 -10.97 10.50 -8.38
C LEU A 432 -10.71 11.39 -7.17
N LYS A 433 -11.59 12.37 -6.97
CA LYS A 433 -11.88 12.99 -5.68
C LYS A 433 -13.29 12.60 -5.25
N PHE A 434 -13.47 12.27 -3.98
CA PHE A 434 -14.76 11.94 -3.39
C PHE A 434 -15.06 12.81 -2.17
N ASP A 435 -16.29 13.32 -2.09
CA ASP A 435 -16.83 14.05 -0.93
C ASP A 435 -17.66 13.11 -0.06
N THR A 436 -17.16 12.77 1.13
CA THR A 436 -17.81 11.81 2.03
C THR A 436 -19.10 12.32 2.68
N LYS A 437 -19.36 13.63 2.59
CA LYS A 437 -20.56 14.30 3.11
C LYS A 437 -21.67 14.32 2.05
N THR A 438 -21.37 14.80 0.84
CA THR A 438 -22.37 14.85 -0.25
C THR A 438 -22.50 13.54 -1.01
N LYS A 439 -21.51 12.65 -0.90
CA LYS A 439 -21.35 11.40 -1.67
C LYS A 439 -21.15 11.65 -3.17
N GLU A 440 -20.74 12.86 -3.54
CA GLU A 440 -20.43 13.22 -4.92
C GLU A 440 -18.94 12.97 -5.22
N SER A 441 -18.64 12.83 -6.51
CA SER A 441 -17.27 12.64 -6.96
C SER A 441 -16.94 13.50 -8.18
N VAL A 442 -15.65 13.83 -8.30
CA VAL A 442 -15.08 14.53 -9.45
C VAL A 442 -13.95 13.66 -9.99
N VAL A 443 -13.99 13.41 -11.30
CA VAL A 443 -13.04 12.51 -11.98
C VAL A 443 -12.17 13.31 -12.94
N TRP A 444 -10.86 13.12 -12.85
CA TRP A 444 -9.94 13.49 -13.92
C TRP A 444 -9.62 12.27 -14.77
N SER A 445 -9.65 12.44 -16.10
CA SER A 445 -9.22 11.43 -17.06
C SER A 445 -8.75 12.05 -18.36
N GLU A 446 -7.77 11.40 -18.99
CA GLU A 446 -7.29 11.72 -20.32
C GLU A 446 -7.14 10.41 -21.11
N ASP A 447 -7.54 10.40 -22.38
CA ASP A 447 -7.46 9.20 -23.22
C ASP A 447 -6.01 8.74 -23.40
N ASN A 448 -5.81 7.42 -23.46
CA ASN A 448 -4.50 6.80 -23.63
C ASN A 448 -3.50 7.15 -22.52
N THR A 449 -3.99 7.34 -21.29
CA THR A 449 -3.14 7.63 -20.12
C THR A 449 -3.47 6.72 -18.93
N PHE A 450 -2.46 6.49 -18.10
CA PHE A 450 -2.53 5.64 -16.91
C PHE A 450 -1.91 6.38 -15.72
N PRO A 451 -2.72 7.06 -14.90
CA PRO A 451 -2.24 7.76 -13.71
C PRO A 451 -1.84 6.80 -12.58
N SER A 452 -0.91 7.24 -11.76
CA SER A 452 -0.54 6.62 -10.47
C SER A 452 -1.35 7.20 -9.31
N GLU A 453 -1.17 6.66 -8.11
CA GLU A 453 -1.75 7.16 -6.87
C GLU A 453 -1.70 8.71 -6.75
N PRO A 454 -2.84 9.38 -6.46
CA PRO A 454 -2.92 10.82 -6.32
C PRO A 454 -2.40 11.30 -4.95
N VAL A 455 -1.24 11.95 -4.93
CA VAL A 455 -0.65 12.50 -3.69
C VAL A 455 -1.16 13.92 -3.46
N PHE A 456 -1.89 14.14 -2.36
CA PHE A 456 -2.30 15.46 -1.93
C PHE A 456 -1.15 16.24 -1.29
N ILE A 457 -0.99 17.50 -1.69
CA ILE A 457 -0.06 18.47 -1.12
C ILE A 457 -0.83 19.74 -0.76
N GLU A 458 -0.74 20.10 0.51
CA GLU A 458 -1.36 21.30 1.09
C GLU A 458 -0.77 22.59 0.51
N ASN A 459 -1.62 23.60 0.36
CA ASN A 459 -1.18 24.98 0.17
C ASN A 459 -0.75 25.57 1.52
N PRO A 460 0.53 25.97 1.70
CA PRO A 460 1.03 26.47 2.97
C PRO A 460 0.41 27.80 3.42
N ASP A 461 -0.20 28.55 2.51
CA ASP A 461 -0.83 29.84 2.80
C ASP A 461 -2.26 29.71 3.35
N ILE A 462 -2.78 28.48 3.43
CA ILE A 462 -4.15 28.20 3.85
C ILE A 462 -4.19 27.79 5.33
N ASN A 463 -5.15 28.36 6.05
CA ASN A 463 -5.51 27.90 7.37
C ASN A 463 -6.53 26.75 7.27
N TYR A 464 -6.12 25.56 7.68
CA TYR A 464 -6.93 24.34 7.70
C TYR A 464 -7.78 24.18 8.96
N SER A 465 -7.90 25.21 9.80
CA SER A 465 -8.87 25.20 10.91
C SER A 465 -10.33 25.28 10.44
N ASP A 466 -10.56 25.73 9.20
CA ASP A 466 -11.87 25.66 8.53
C ASP A 466 -11.93 24.37 7.71
N GLU A 467 -12.90 23.50 8.03
CA GLU A 467 -13.14 22.24 7.32
C GLU A 467 -13.44 22.43 5.83
N ASN A 468 -13.92 23.60 5.41
CA ASN A 468 -14.16 23.90 3.99
C ASN A 468 -12.89 24.12 3.18
N ASN A 469 -11.73 24.19 3.84
CA ASN A 469 -10.44 24.34 3.21
C ASN A 469 -9.66 23.01 3.11
N GLU A 470 -10.24 21.87 3.52
CA GLU A 470 -9.55 20.57 3.55
C GLU A 470 -8.92 20.19 2.19
N ASP A 471 -9.55 20.59 1.08
CA ASP A 471 -9.14 20.32 -0.30
C ASP A 471 -8.39 21.48 -0.97
N GLU A 472 -8.03 22.53 -0.23
CA GLU A 472 -7.23 23.65 -0.74
C GLU A 472 -5.77 23.21 -0.91
N GLY A 473 -5.39 22.79 -2.11
CA GLY A 473 -4.06 22.27 -2.39
C GLY A 473 -3.94 21.76 -3.81
N VAL A 474 -2.97 20.87 -4.03
CA VAL A 474 -2.77 20.19 -5.31
C VAL A 474 -2.71 18.68 -5.17
N ILE A 475 -3.06 17.98 -6.25
CA ILE A 475 -2.80 16.56 -6.41
C ILE A 475 -1.65 16.36 -7.38
N LEU A 476 -0.67 15.55 -6.98
CA LEU A 476 0.42 15.09 -7.83
C LEU A 476 0.20 13.63 -8.22
N SER A 477 0.31 13.33 -9.51
CA SER A 477 0.28 11.95 -10.01
C SER A 477 1.25 11.80 -11.19
N SER A 478 2.10 10.77 -11.17
CA SER A 478 2.81 10.37 -12.38
C SER A 478 1.87 9.66 -13.34
N VAL A 479 1.94 10.00 -14.63
CA VAL A 479 1.04 9.50 -15.67
C VAL A 479 1.87 8.90 -16.80
N LEU A 480 1.54 7.67 -17.18
CA LEU A 480 2.17 6.97 -18.30
C LEU A 480 1.29 7.07 -19.55
N SER A 481 1.92 7.24 -20.72
CA SER A 481 1.22 7.13 -21.99
C SER A 481 0.98 5.66 -22.35
N GLU A 482 -0.24 5.33 -22.74
CA GLU A 482 -0.60 4.02 -23.27
C GLU A 482 0.01 3.80 -24.66
N SER A 483 -0.04 4.83 -25.52
CA SER A 483 0.31 4.75 -26.94
C SER A 483 1.81 4.95 -27.23
N ASP A 484 2.56 5.59 -26.33
CA ASP A 484 3.99 5.86 -26.51
C ASP A 484 4.77 5.55 -25.23
N GLU A 485 5.47 4.41 -25.21
CA GLU A 485 6.22 3.95 -24.04
C GLU A 485 7.38 4.87 -23.65
N THR A 486 7.77 5.82 -24.51
CA THR A 486 8.81 6.81 -24.23
C THR A 486 8.27 8.04 -23.51
N LYS A 487 6.94 8.16 -23.38
CA LYS A 487 6.29 9.35 -22.83
C LYS A 487 5.59 9.09 -21.52
N GLY A 488 5.77 10.03 -20.60
CA GLY A 488 5.01 10.16 -19.38
C GLY A 488 5.02 11.62 -18.92
N PHE A 489 4.35 11.92 -17.83
CA PHE A 489 4.42 13.24 -17.22
C PHE A 489 4.08 13.20 -15.74
N LEU A 490 4.55 14.18 -14.98
CA LEU A 490 3.96 14.51 -13.69
C LEU A 490 2.77 15.44 -13.92
N LEU A 491 1.58 15.03 -13.49
CA LEU A 491 0.36 15.81 -13.52
C LEU A 491 0.20 16.57 -12.20
N ILE A 492 -0.21 17.84 -12.30
CA ILE A 492 -0.54 18.71 -11.16
C ILE A 492 -1.99 19.18 -11.33
N LEU A 493 -2.88 18.68 -10.47
CA LEU A 493 -4.29 19.09 -10.44
C LEU A 493 -4.54 20.04 -9.27
N ASN A 494 -5.49 20.96 -9.44
CA ASN A 494 -6.12 21.65 -8.33
C ASN A 494 -6.94 20.62 -7.54
N ALA A 495 -6.65 20.44 -6.25
CA ALA A 495 -7.29 19.40 -5.43
C ALA A 495 -8.77 19.68 -5.11
N LYS A 496 -9.22 20.92 -5.29
CA LYS A 496 -10.63 21.32 -5.15
C LYS A 496 -11.45 20.95 -6.38
N THR A 497 -10.97 21.35 -7.56
CA THR A 497 -11.73 21.25 -8.82
C THR A 497 -11.37 20.03 -9.67
N MET A 498 -10.27 19.33 -9.36
CA MET A 498 -9.65 18.29 -10.19
C MET A 498 -9.27 18.77 -11.61
N GLN A 499 -9.22 20.10 -11.84
CA GLN A 499 -8.74 20.67 -13.08
C GLN A 499 -7.21 20.72 -13.09
N GLU A 500 -6.63 20.49 -14.26
CA GLU A 500 -5.18 20.57 -14.43
C GLU A 500 -4.67 22.01 -14.32
N LEU A 501 -3.67 22.20 -13.46
CA LEU A 501 -2.93 23.44 -13.35
C LEU A 501 -1.72 23.42 -14.29
N GLY A 502 -1.04 22.28 -14.36
CA GLY A 502 0.04 22.05 -15.30
C GLY A 502 0.56 20.62 -15.24
N ARG A 503 1.52 20.34 -16.13
CA ARG A 503 2.22 19.06 -16.19
C ARG A 503 3.68 19.24 -16.57
N ALA A 504 4.52 18.34 -16.08
CA ALA A 504 5.94 18.24 -16.42
C ALA A 504 6.16 17.03 -17.32
N GLN A 505 6.36 17.25 -18.62
CA GLN A 505 6.48 16.20 -19.62
C GLN A 505 7.86 15.53 -19.58
N LEU A 506 7.83 14.21 -19.61
CA LEU A 506 8.99 13.32 -19.66
C LEU A 506 9.05 12.65 -21.03
N VAL A 507 10.20 12.77 -21.68
CA VAL A 507 10.56 12.00 -22.87
C VAL A 507 11.79 11.17 -22.55
N ILE A 508 11.59 9.88 -22.36
CA ILE A 508 12.65 8.92 -22.09
C ILE A 508 13.21 8.51 -23.45
N LYS A 509 14.39 9.04 -23.80
CA LYS A 509 15.09 8.65 -25.03
C LYS A 509 15.49 7.18 -24.90
N ARG A 510 15.01 6.32 -25.82
CA ARG A 510 15.63 5.01 -26.02
C ARG A 510 16.99 5.26 -26.62
N ASN A 511 18.07 5.13 -25.84
CA ASN A 511 19.38 5.08 -26.45
C ASN A 511 19.50 3.71 -27.14
N GLY A 512 19.33 3.70 -28.46
CA GLY A 512 19.51 2.49 -29.25
C GLY A 512 20.97 2.01 -29.18
N LYS A 513 21.25 1.05 -28.28
CA LYS A 513 22.29 -0.01 -28.28
C LYS A 513 22.38 -0.54 -26.84
N ILE A 514 22.47 -1.85 -26.60
CA ILE A 514 23.64 -2.69 -26.90
C ILE A 514 23.18 -4.11 -27.27
N SER A 515 23.54 -4.57 -28.48
CA SER A 515 23.73 -5.99 -28.75
C SER A 515 25.01 -6.42 -28.02
N LEU A 516 24.93 -7.42 -27.15
CA LEU A 516 26.08 -8.27 -26.89
C LEU A 516 25.97 -9.45 -27.87
N ASN A 517 26.44 -9.22 -29.10
CA ASN A 517 27.01 -10.29 -29.90
C ASN A 517 28.40 -10.55 -29.35
N ASN A 518 28.53 -11.60 -28.54
CA ASN A 518 29.50 -12.69 -28.66
C ASN A 518 29.41 -13.61 -27.44
#